data_AF-A0A947CZM6-F1
#
_entry.id   AF-A0A947CZM6-F1
#
_cell.length_a   1.000
_cell.length_b   1.000
_cell.length_c   1.000
_cell.angle_alpha   90.00
_cell.angle_beta   90.00
_cell.angle_gamma   90.00
#
_symmetry.space_group_name_H-M   'P 1'
#
loop_
_entity.id
_entity.type
_entity.pdbx_description
1 polymer ?
#
loop_
_entity_poly.entity_id
_entity_poly.type
_entity_poly.pdbx_seq_one_letter_code
_entity_poly.pdbx_strand_id
1 'polypeptide(L)'
;MIAEAGWRAFPPRLPDQPIFYPVTNLDYAVRIARDWNTKFGDRLGHVTRFSVLKRYLDRFETRIVGGAEHEEYWIPAEGLPEFNANIVGLIEVVASFTEADRIAAETG
;
A
#
# COMPACT_ATOMS: atom_id res chain seq x y z
N MET A 1 1.01 -2.77 14.11
CA MET A 1 -0.14 -2.63 13.17
C MET A 1 -0.46 -1.15 12.93
N ILE A 2 -1.09 -0.79 11.80
CA ILE A 2 -1.49 0.62 11.53
C ILE A 2 -2.46 1.14 12.61
N ALA A 3 -3.36 0.27 13.08
CA ALA A 3 -4.31 0.59 14.15
C ALA A 3 -3.62 0.95 15.48
N GLU A 4 -2.51 0.29 15.83
CA GLU A 4 -1.73 0.60 17.04
C GLU A 4 -1.08 1.99 16.98
N ALA A 5 -0.82 2.48 15.77
CA ALA A 5 -0.34 3.84 15.52
C ALA A 5 -1.49 4.86 15.37
N GLY A 6 -2.72 4.50 15.78
CA GLY A 6 -3.88 5.39 15.71
C GLY A 6 -4.23 5.79 14.27
N TRP A 7 -3.96 4.92 13.30
CA TRP A 7 -4.22 5.15 11.87
C TRP A 7 -3.45 6.34 11.27
N ARG A 8 -2.30 6.69 11.85
CA ARG A 8 -1.48 7.83 11.40
C ARG A 8 -0.12 7.43 10.82
N ALA A 9 0.23 6.15 10.90
CA ALA A 9 1.53 5.68 10.44
C ALA A 9 1.48 4.22 9.97
N PHE A 10 2.28 3.92 8.96
CA PHE A 10 2.63 2.56 8.58
C PHE A 10 3.70 2.01 9.54
N PRO A 11 3.62 0.72 9.93
CA PRO A 11 4.64 0.11 10.77
C PRO A 11 5.99 0.03 10.03
N PRO A 12 7.12 -0.08 10.75
CA PRO A 12 8.43 -0.31 10.15
C PRO A 12 8.41 -1.51 9.20
N ARG A 13 9.16 -1.42 8.10
CA ARG A 13 9.39 -2.55 7.19
C ARG A 13 10.26 -3.60 7.87
N LEU A 14 10.12 -4.85 7.45
CA LEU A 14 11.04 -5.90 7.88
C LEU A 14 12.44 -5.69 7.26
N PRO A 15 13.52 -6.23 7.84
CA PRO A 15 14.88 -6.02 7.33
C PRO A 15 15.08 -6.47 5.86
N ASP A 16 14.31 -7.44 5.40
CA ASP A 16 14.29 -7.97 4.03
C ASP A 16 13.42 -7.15 3.07
N GLN A 17 12.78 -6.09 3.56
CA GLN A 17 11.89 -5.21 2.80
C GLN A 17 12.50 -3.81 2.69
N PRO A 18 13.45 -3.59 1.75
CA PRO A 18 14.25 -2.37 1.69
C PRO A 18 13.46 -1.12 1.25
N ILE A 19 12.25 -1.31 0.73
CA ILE A 19 11.41 -0.23 0.21
C ILE A 19 9.98 -0.31 0.75
N PHE A 20 9.38 0.87 0.91
CA PHE A 20 7.95 1.09 1.03
C PHE A 20 7.45 1.68 -0.30
N TYR A 21 6.45 1.05 -0.91
CA TYR A 21 6.01 1.38 -2.26
C TYR A 21 4.50 1.60 -2.34
N PRO A 22 4.00 2.80 -2.02
CA PRO A 22 2.60 3.11 -2.19
C PRO A 22 2.27 3.27 -3.68
N VAL A 23 1.21 2.60 -4.12
CA VAL A 23 0.67 2.71 -5.48
C VAL A 23 -0.23 3.95 -5.61
N THR A 24 -0.33 4.49 -6.82
CA THR A 24 -1.10 5.73 -7.09
C THR A 24 -2.50 5.48 -7.66
N ASN A 25 -2.82 4.23 -8.02
CA ASN A 25 -4.09 3.85 -8.63
C ASN A 25 -4.87 2.84 -7.75
N LEU A 26 -6.15 3.13 -7.48
CA LEU A 26 -7.03 2.28 -6.67
C LEU A 26 -7.26 0.89 -7.29
N ASP A 27 -7.49 0.80 -8.59
CA ASP A 27 -7.71 -0.47 -9.29
C ASP A 27 -6.47 -1.35 -9.23
N TYR A 28 -5.29 -0.74 -9.27
CA TYR A 28 -4.05 -1.48 -9.04
C TYR A 28 -3.92 -1.94 -7.58
N ALA A 29 -4.21 -1.08 -6.62
CA ALA A 29 -4.20 -1.44 -5.20
C ALA A 29 -5.17 -2.60 -4.89
N VAL A 30 -6.36 -2.59 -5.49
CA VAL A 30 -7.36 -3.65 -5.38
C VAL A 30 -6.84 -4.96 -5.96
N ARG A 31 -6.23 -4.94 -7.16
CA ARG A 31 -5.62 -6.14 -7.75
C ARG A 31 -4.51 -6.71 -6.87
N ILE A 32 -3.62 -5.88 -6.33
CA ILE A 32 -2.58 -6.35 -5.40
C ILE A 32 -3.22 -6.98 -4.17
N ALA A 33 -4.17 -6.28 -3.53
CA ALA A 33 -4.80 -6.75 -2.31
C ALA A 33 -5.55 -8.07 -2.52
N ARG A 34 -6.38 -8.17 -3.57
CA ARG A 34 -7.20 -9.34 -3.83
C ARG A 34 -6.42 -10.49 -4.48
N ASP A 35 -5.61 -10.23 -5.50
CA ASP A 35 -5.06 -11.29 -6.34
C ASP A 35 -3.69 -11.78 -5.84
N TRP A 36 -2.99 -10.97 -5.04
CA TRP A 36 -1.69 -11.31 -4.47
C TRP A 36 -1.74 -11.48 -2.95
N ASN A 37 -2.17 -10.47 -2.19
CA ASN A 37 -2.03 -10.51 -0.72
C ASN A 37 -2.86 -11.63 -0.08
N THR A 38 -4.04 -11.97 -0.63
CA THR A 38 -4.83 -13.09 -0.09
C THR A 38 -4.17 -14.48 -0.29
N LYS A 39 -3.07 -14.59 -1.05
CA LYS A 39 -2.33 -15.85 -1.24
C LYS A 39 -1.31 -16.10 -0.13
N PHE A 40 -0.97 -15.09 0.67
CA PHE A 40 0.09 -15.16 1.67
C PHE A 40 -0.45 -14.80 3.07
N GLY A 41 0.35 -15.06 4.11
CA GLY A 41 0.03 -14.65 5.49
C GLY A 41 -1.31 -15.21 6.00
N ASP A 42 -2.13 -14.32 6.55
CA ASP A 42 -3.49 -14.60 7.05
C ASP A 42 -4.54 -14.72 5.93
N ARG A 43 -4.12 -14.62 4.66
CA ARG A 43 -4.96 -14.67 3.47
C ARG A 43 -5.97 -13.52 3.37
N LEU A 44 -5.64 -12.37 3.99
CA LEU A 44 -6.39 -11.15 3.88
C LEU A 44 -5.64 -10.10 3.05
N GLY A 45 -6.39 -9.36 2.25
CA GLY A 45 -5.89 -8.22 1.49
C GLY A 45 -6.63 -6.95 1.89
N HIS A 46 -5.90 -5.91 2.30
CA HIS A 46 -6.50 -4.62 2.61
C HIS A 46 -5.97 -3.54 1.67
N VAL A 47 -6.88 -2.72 1.15
CA VAL A 47 -6.54 -1.48 0.47
C VAL A 47 -6.66 -0.36 1.46
N THR A 48 -5.56 0.34 1.68
CA THR A 48 -5.53 1.56 2.50
C THR A 48 -5.35 2.79 1.63
N ARG A 49 -6.10 3.85 1.94
CA ARG A 49 -5.99 5.16 1.31
C ARG A 49 -5.49 6.16 2.34
N PHE A 50 -4.63 7.06 1.92
CA PHE A 50 -4.09 8.11 2.76
C PHE A 50 -3.75 9.32 1.89
N SER A 51 -3.63 10.48 2.52
CA SER A 51 -3.09 11.69 1.88
C SER A 51 -1.69 11.95 2.41
N VAL A 52 -0.79 12.45 1.56
CA VAL A 52 0.57 12.84 1.95
C VAL A 52 0.90 14.17 1.29
N LEU A 53 1.75 14.95 1.92
CA LEU A 53 2.15 16.25 1.40
C LEU A 53 2.84 16.12 0.04
N LYS A 54 2.28 16.73 -1.00
CA LYS A 54 2.85 16.71 -2.36
C LYS A 54 4.32 17.17 -2.38
N ARG A 55 4.65 18.25 -1.66
CA ARG A 55 6.04 18.77 -1.56
C ARG A 55 7.05 17.74 -1.03
N TYR A 56 6.59 16.76 -0.25
CA TYR A 56 7.43 15.67 0.22
C TYR A 56 7.57 14.61 -0.86
N LEU A 57 6.46 14.21 -1.51
CA LEU A 57 6.48 13.25 -2.62
C LEU A 57 7.26 13.73 -3.84
N ASP A 58 7.33 15.04 -4.09
CA ASP A 58 8.08 15.63 -5.22
C ASP A 58 9.60 15.34 -5.15
N ARG A 59 10.10 14.81 -4.02
CA ARG A 59 11.49 14.32 -3.86
C ARG A 59 11.71 12.92 -4.45
N PHE A 60 10.64 12.21 -4.79
CA PHE A 60 10.68 10.82 -5.27
C PHE A 60 10.12 10.75 -6.68
N GLU A 61 10.78 10.00 -7.55
CA GLU A 61 10.26 9.67 -8.86
C GLU A 61 9.24 8.54 -8.75
N THR A 62 8.13 8.64 -9.49
CA THR A 62 7.24 7.50 -9.69
C THR A 62 7.87 6.51 -10.66
N ARG A 63 7.58 5.22 -10.43
CA ARG A 63 8.03 4.10 -11.26
C ARG A 63 6.80 3.40 -11.81
N ILE A 64 6.84 3.06 -13.09
CA ILE A 64 5.83 2.20 -13.73
C ILE A 64 6.43 0.80 -13.80
N VAL A 65 5.84 -0.17 -13.08
CA VAL A 65 6.38 -1.53 -12.97
C VAL A 65 5.38 -2.54 -13.53
N GLY A 66 5.74 -3.24 -14.61
CA GLY A 66 4.85 -4.20 -15.26
C GLY A 66 3.98 -3.55 -16.34
N GLY A 67 2.85 -2.95 -15.97
CA GLY A 67 1.89 -2.31 -16.88
C GLY A 67 1.80 -0.79 -16.69
N ALA A 68 1.26 -0.07 -17.69
CA ALA A 68 1.18 1.40 -17.69
C ALA A 68 0.43 2.01 -16.49
N GLU A 69 -0.52 1.26 -15.92
CA GLU A 69 -1.34 1.64 -14.75
C GLU A 69 -0.66 1.31 -13.40
N HIS A 70 0.52 0.68 -13.43
CA HIS A 70 1.23 0.19 -12.25
C HIS A 70 2.24 1.22 -11.76
N GLU A 71 1.74 2.42 -11.49
CA GLU A 71 2.56 3.51 -10.98
C GLU A 71 2.66 3.44 -9.45
N GLU A 72 3.90 3.52 -8.96
CA GLU A 72 4.25 3.46 -7.54
C GLU A 72 5.40 4.38 -7.19
N TYR A 73 5.43 4.88 -5.95
CA TYR A 73 6.61 5.53 -5.39
C TYR A 73 7.56 4.49 -4.81
N TRP A 74 8.87 4.73 -4.85
CA TRP A 74 9.84 3.90 -4.15
C TRP A 74 10.50 4.73 -3.05
N ILE A 75 10.09 4.48 -1.80
CA ILE A 75 10.60 5.17 -0.62
C ILE A 75 11.49 4.19 0.15
N PRO A 76 12.76 4.52 0.45
CA PRO A 76 13.61 3.65 1.25
C PRO A 76 12.98 3.36 2.61
N ALA A 77 13.13 2.13 3.12
CA ALA A 77 12.54 1.72 4.40
C ALA A 77 12.97 2.62 5.56
N GLU A 78 14.22 3.10 5.54
CA GLU A 78 14.76 4.07 6.49
C GLU A 78 14.09 5.45 6.42
N GLY A 79 13.48 5.79 5.28
CA GLY A 79 12.73 7.02 5.06
C GLY A 79 11.26 6.94 5.51
N LEU A 80 10.77 5.75 5.88
CA LEU A 80 9.37 5.55 6.28
C LEU A 80 8.95 6.38 7.52
N PRO A 81 9.79 6.63 8.54
CA PRO A 81 9.45 7.54 9.62
C PRO A 81 9.18 8.97 9.13
N GLU A 82 9.98 9.48 8.19
CA GLU A 82 9.77 10.80 7.59
C GLU A 82 8.50 10.82 6.74
N PHE A 83 8.25 9.74 5.97
CA PHE A 83 7.02 9.58 5.21
C PHE A 83 5.78 9.66 6.11
N ASN A 84 5.77 8.90 7.22
CA ASN A 84 4.66 8.89 8.18
C ASN A 84 4.40 10.28 8.78
N ALA A 85 5.45 11.07 9.04
CA ALA A 85 5.31 12.44 9.53
C ALA A 85 4.69 13.40 8.49
N ASN A 86 4.69 13.04 7.21
CA ASN A 86 4.10 13.81 6.12
C ASN A 86 2.69 13.33 5.73
N ILE A 87 2.14 12.29 6.37
CA ILE A 87 0.76 11.86 6.19
C ILE A 87 -0.19 12.95 6.72
N VAL A 88 -1.19 13.28 5.92
CA VAL A 88 -2.23 14.25 6.24
C VAL A 88 -3.52 13.50 6.55
N GLY A 89 -4.04 13.70 7.77
CA GLY A 89 -5.25 13.03 8.22
C GLY A 89 -4.98 11.60 8.72
N LEU A 90 -5.88 10.68 8.36
CA LEU A 90 -5.82 9.27 8.76
C LEU A 90 -5.61 8.38 7.53
N ILE A 91 -5.03 7.21 7.78
CA ILE A 91 -5.02 6.08 6.87
C ILE A 91 -6.38 5.38 7.00
N GLU A 92 -7.08 5.20 5.90
CA GLU A 92 -8.42 4.61 5.84
C GLU A 92 -8.38 3.27 5.12
N VAL A 93 -9.02 2.23 5.66
CA VAL A 93 -9.29 1.02 4.88
C VAL A 93 -10.46 1.30 3.97
N VAL A 94 -10.24 1.20 2.65
CA VAL A 94 -11.29 1.47 1.64
C VAL A 94 -11.80 0.20 0.98
N ALA A 95 -11.07 -0.91 1.07
CA ALA A 95 -11.52 -2.23 0.64
C ALA A 95 -10.78 -3.32 1.43
N SER A 96 -11.44 -4.46 1.61
CA SER A 96 -10.87 -5.66 2.19
C SER A 96 -11.31 -6.87 1.37
N PHE A 97 -10.40 -7.84 1.22
CA PHE A 97 -10.59 -9.04 0.43
C PHE A 97 -10.13 -10.26 1.21
N THR A 98 -10.86 -11.36 1.00
CA THR A 98 -10.55 -12.68 1.50
C THR A 98 -10.12 -13.59 0.35
N GLU A 99 -9.57 -14.76 0.67
CA GLU A 99 -9.30 -15.81 -0.32
C GLU A 99 -10.57 -16.18 -1.13
N ALA A 100 -11.75 -16.16 -0.52
CA ALA A 100 -13.01 -16.43 -1.22
C ALA A 100 -13.34 -15.36 -2.27
N ASP A 101 -13.11 -14.09 -1.97
CA ASP A 101 -13.33 -12.98 -2.93
C ASP A 101 -12.42 -13.13 -4.16
N ARG A 102 -11.18 -13.59 -3.95
CA ARG A 102 -10.25 -13.91 -5.06
C ARG A 102 -10.78 -15.06 -5.91
N ILE A 103 -11.16 -16.18 -5.30
CA ILE A 103 -11.66 -17.36 -6.03
C ILE A 103 -12.93 -17.01 -6.82
N ALA A 104 -13.82 -16.21 -6.25
CA ALA A 104 -15.03 -15.74 -6.94
C ALA A 104 -14.69 -14.87 -8.16
N ALA A 105 -13.66 -14.03 -8.08
CA ALA A 105 -13.21 -13.20 -9.20
C ALA A 105 -12.50 -14.00 -10.31
N GLU A 106 -11.96 -15.19 -10.01
CA GLU A 106 -11.29 -16.07 -10.97
C GLU A 106 -12.27 -17.00 -11.72
N THR A 107 -13.48 -17.21 -11.18
CA THR A 107 -14.46 -18.18 -11.69
C THR A 107 -15.68 -17.55 -12.38
N GLY A 108 -15.78 -16.22 -12.40
CA GLY A 108 -16.82 -15.46 -13.12
C GLY A 108 -16.32 -14.84 -14.41
#